data_AF-A0A6A7BWI6-F1
#
_entry.id   AF-A0A6A7BWI6-F1
#
_cell.length_a   1.000
_cell.length_b   1.000
_cell.length_c   1.000
_cell.angle_alpha   90.00
_cell.angle_beta   90.00
_cell.angle_gamma   90.00
#
_symmetry.space_group_name_H-M   'P 1'
#
loop_
_entity.id
_entity.type
_entity.pdbx_description
1 polymer ?
#
loop_
_entity_poly.entity_id
_entity_poly.type
_entity_poly.pdbx_seq_one_letter_code
_entity_poly.pdbx_strand_id
1 'polypeptide(L)'
;CPRPEVDSTDWCTIAGASYLLLCPQCVDHIKRYHPSPTLRHISPMSYGSQCSLGMSPWVRLAWLLTLKRRLPNLDLLEDMAKMDTAPDHSRQWYGIVNREGSFIRGFYVSAASMRKLDQLLPYMTKLFTPWQSRSLPSSVVCALQNDNGLYLDELVNAHTTLDMTRFSALLKKCLRVRPCSRDVVITDGLWHYVPGVSGLTVCEECYETVIEPWAERGSEVARRFNRTLQPLYGTYGNSCQLYSRRMRDIFWRAAESNNGTLLERKGAERREMETRLQARLREAQRRWTGDKLRRELEWISGEWRRWE
;
A
#
# COMPACT_ATOMS: atom_id res chain seq x y z
N CYS A 1 9.06 -0.40 -11.46
CA CYS A 1 10.27 0.23 -10.88
C CYS A 1 11.00 -0.83 -10.07
N PRO A 2 12.25 -1.20 -10.39
CA PRO A 2 12.92 -2.32 -9.74
C PRO A 2 13.50 -1.99 -8.35
N ARG A 3 13.60 -0.71 -7.95
CA ARG A 3 13.77 -0.27 -6.55
C ARG A 3 13.05 1.08 -6.35
N PRO A 4 12.20 1.24 -5.31
CA PRO A 4 11.51 2.51 -5.05
C PRO A 4 12.46 3.59 -4.52
N GLU A 5 13.47 3.20 -3.75
CA GLU A 5 14.54 4.06 -3.27
C GLU A 5 15.76 3.93 -4.18
N VAL A 6 16.16 5.05 -4.76
CA VAL A 6 17.38 5.10 -5.57
C VAL A 6 18.22 6.25 -5.03
N ASP A 7 19.40 5.94 -4.51
CA ASP A 7 20.47 6.94 -4.31
C ASP A 7 21.08 7.35 -5.66
N SER A 8 20.22 7.65 -6.64
CA SER A 8 20.64 8.14 -7.95
C SER A 8 20.62 9.65 -7.92
N THR A 9 21.68 10.25 -8.42
CA THR A 9 21.80 11.69 -8.64
C THR A 9 20.96 12.17 -9.83
N ASP A 10 20.39 11.25 -10.61
CA ASP A 10 19.89 11.51 -11.96
C ASP A 10 18.36 11.38 -12.02
N TRP A 11 17.67 12.05 -11.10
CA TRP A 11 16.22 12.12 -11.09
C TRP A 11 15.71 12.96 -12.26
N CYS A 12 14.63 12.51 -12.88
CA CYS A 12 13.96 13.23 -13.95
C CYS A 12 12.49 13.45 -13.64
N THR A 13 11.93 14.46 -14.28
CA THR A 13 10.48 14.69 -14.35
C THR A 13 10.07 15.02 -15.78
N ILE A 14 8.76 15.03 -16.04
CA ILE A 14 8.19 15.57 -17.27
C ILE A 14 8.10 17.09 -17.11
N ALA A 15 8.42 17.84 -18.16
CA ALA A 15 8.36 19.30 -18.14
C ALA A 15 6.95 19.78 -17.78
N GLY A 16 6.79 20.47 -16.66
CA GLY A 16 5.50 20.90 -16.12
C GLY A 16 5.01 20.08 -14.91
N ALA A 17 5.51 18.85 -14.77
CA ALA A 17 5.01 17.87 -13.81
C ALA A 17 5.91 17.72 -12.56
N SER A 18 6.21 18.79 -11.83
CA SER A 18 7.21 18.77 -10.72
C SER A 18 6.92 17.76 -9.59
N TYR A 19 5.69 17.26 -9.47
CA TYR A 19 5.25 16.20 -8.55
C TYR A 19 5.55 14.77 -9.03
N LEU A 20 5.98 14.59 -10.28
CA LEU A 20 6.33 13.30 -10.86
C LEU A 20 7.84 13.12 -10.83
N LEU A 21 8.32 12.26 -9.92
CA LEU A 21 9.72 11.90 -9.78
C LEU A 21 9.97 10.54 -10.45
N LEU A 22 10.86 10.51 -11.43
CA LEU A 22 11.20 9.31 -12.19
C LEU A 22 12.67 8.95 -11.99
N CYS A 23 12.92 7.70 -11.60
CA CYS A 23 14.28 7.17 -11.58
C CYS A 23 14.76 6.87 -13.02
N PRO A 24 16.10 6.79 -13.25
CA PRO A 24 16.65 6.56 -14.60
C PRO A 24 16.07 5.36 -15.34
N GLN A 25 15.85 4.25 -14.65
CA GLN A 25 15.29 3.03 -15.24
C GLN A 25 13.84 3.22 -15.71
N CYS A 26 13.05 4.02 -14.98
CA CYS A 26 11.69 4.33 -15.38
C CYS A 26 11.67 5.33 -16.55
N VAL A 27 12.62 6.27 -16.58
CA VAL A 27 12.83 7.16 -17.72
C VAL A 27 13.17 6.38 -18.98
N ASP A 28 14.13 5.46 -18.92
CA ASP A 28 14.51 4.61 -20.05
C ASP A 28 13.34 3.77 -20.53
N HIS A 29 12.54 3.24 -19.60
CA HIS A 29 11.32 2.51 -19.94
C HIS A 29 10.32 3.41 -20.66
N ILE A 30 10.05 4.62 -20.17
CA ILE A 30 9.15 5.58 -20.84
C ILE A 30 9.66 5.93 -22.23
N LYS A 31 10.96 6.22 -22.38
CA LYS A 31 11.59 6.57 -23.67
C LYS A 31 11.44 5.48 -24.74
N ARG A 32 11.38 4.21 -24.36
CA ARG A 32 11.14 3.10 -25.30
C ARG A 32 9.76 3.16 -25.96
N TYR A 33 8.76 3.65 -25.24
CA TYR A 33 7.37 3.72 -25.72
C TYR A 33 6.95 5.11 -26.17
N HIS A 34 7.60 6.15 -25.64
CA HIS A 34 7.46 7.54 -26.04
C HIS A 34 8.85 8.10 -26.35
N PRO A 35 9.30 8.07 -27.63
CA PRO A 35 10.69 8.39 -28.01
C PRO A 35 11.12 9.84 -27.76
N SER A 36 10.16 10.77 -27.66
CA SER A 36 10.42 12.20 -27.47
C SER A 36 9.65 12.77 -26.27
N PRO A 37 9.85 12.23 -25.05
CA PRO A 37 9.20 12.79 -23.87
C PRO A 37 9.94 14.07 -23.46
N THR A 38 9.20 15.13 -23.16
CA THR A 38 9.78 16.38 -22.69
C THR A 38 10.23 16.21 -21.24
N LEU A 39 11.46 15.75 -21.02
CA LEU A 39 12.00 15.48 -19.68
C LEU A 39 12.92 16.59 -19.18
N ARG A 40 12.92 16.82 -17.87
CA ARG A 40 13.83 17.72 -17.16
C ARG A 40 14.54 16.96 -16.06
N HIS A 41 15.86 17.14 -15.96
CA HIS A 41 16.63 16.68 -14.81
C HIS A 41 16.30 17.54 -13.60
N ILE A 42 16.20 16.92 -12.43
CA ILE A 42 16.01 17.60 -11.16
C ILE A 42 17.23 17.30 -10.28
N SER A 43 17.74 18.31 -9.58
CA SER A 43 18.75 18.12 -8.53
C SER A 43 18.25 17.15 -7.45
N PRO A 44 19.16 16.46 -6.74
CA PRO A 44 18.76 15.53 -5.69
C PRO A 44 17.86 16.24 -4.68
N MET A 45 16.57 15.92 -4.70
CA MET A 45 15.70 16.19 -3.55
C MET A 45 16.28 15.40 -2.38
N SER A 46 16.24 16.00 -1.19
CA SER A 46 16.58 15.42 0.11
C SER A 46 16.57 13.88 0.17
N TYR A 47 17.55 13.30 0.85
CA TYR A 47 17.65 11.86 1.16
C TYR A 47 16.26 11.21 1.38
N GLY A 48 15.94 10.17 0.59
CA GLY A 48 14.66 9.43 0.67
C GLY A 48 13.64 9.72 -0.44
N SER A 49 14.03 10.36 -1.54
CA SER A 49 13.16 10.52 -2.71
C SER A 49 12.82 9.17 -3.35
N GLN A 50 11.54 8.86 -3.49
CA GLN A 50 11.06 7.61 -4.08
C GLN A 50 10.46 7.85 -5.47
N CYS A 51 10.70 6.92 -6.41
CA CYS A 51 10.16 7.01 -7.77
C CYS A 51 8.63 6.92 -7.77
N SER A 52 7.92 7.85 -8.41
CA SER A 52 6.45 7.90 -8.47
C SER A 52 5.83 6.65 -9.09
N LEU A 53 6.43 6.10 -10.16
CA LEU A 53 6.00 4.80 -10.74
C LEU A 53 6.30 3.61 -9.81
N GLY A 54 7.29 3.79 -8.94
CA GLY A 54 7.57 2.89 -7.83
C GLY A 54 6.46 3.00 -6.79
N MET A 55 6.30 4.15 -6.17
CA MET A 55 5.56 4.37 -4.93
C MET A 55 4.03 4.40 -5.10
N SER A 56 3.53 4.99 -6.20
CA SER A 56 2.10 5.22 -6.39
C SER A 56 1.45 4.15 -7.29
N PRO A 57 0.49 3.36 -6.77
CA PRO A 57 -0.32 2.46 -7.59
C PRO A 57 -1.13 3.22 -8.66
N TRP A 58 -1.57 4.44 -8.35
CA TRP A 58 -2.34 5.28 -9.25
C TRP A 58 -1.51 5.74 -10.45
N VAL A 59 -0.29 6.25 -10.22
CA VAL A 59 0.62 6.66 -11.29
C VAL A 59 1.02 5.46 -12.15
N ARG A 60 1.22 4.29 -11.54
CA ARG A 60 1.49 3.04 -12.28
C ARG A 60 0.31 2.64 -13.15
N LEU A 61 -0.92 2.73 -12.65
CA LEU A 61 -2.12 2.45 -13.42
C LEU A 61 -2.32 3.45 -14.56
N ALA A 62 -2.10 4.74 -14.32
CA ALA A 62 -2.10 5.76 -15.37
C ALA A 62 -1.14 5.40 -16.49
N TRP A 63 0.10 5.00 -16.16
CA TRP A 63 1.07 4.55 -17.16
C TRP A 63 0.60 3.32 -17.95
N LEU A 64 0.06 2.30 -17.28
CA LEU A 64 -0.49 1.12 -17.95
C LEU A 64 -1.64 1.49 -18.90
N LEU A 65 -2.51 2.42 -18.51
CA LEU A 65 -3.59 2.90 -19.37
C LEU A 65 -3.09 3.75 -20.53
N THR A 66 -2.05 4.58 -20.33
CA THR A 66 -1.37 5.31 -21.42
C THR A 66 -0.88 4.34 -22.49
N LEU A 67 -0.20 3.26 -22.10
CA LEU A 67 0.27 2.23 -23.02
C LEU A 67 -0.89 1.49 -23.70
N LYS A 68 -1.88 1.03 -22.92
CA LYS A 68 -3.01 0.24 -23.42
C LYS A 68 -3.90 1.04 -24.38
N ARG A 69 -4.14 2.31 -24.09
CA ARG A 69 -4.94 3.23 -24.92
C ARG A 69 -4.10 3.89 -26.03
N ARG A 70 -2.78 3.64 -26.07
CA ARG A 70 -1.84 4.27 -27.02
C ARG A 70 -1.97 5.79 -27.03
N LEU A 71 -2.07 6.39 -25.84
CA LEU A 71 -2.14 7.85 -25.75
C LEU A 71 -0.85 8.45 -26.31
N PRO A 72 -0.92 9.57 -27.05
CA PRO A 72 0.26 10.15 -27.70
C PRO A 72 1.17 10.91 -26.72
N ASN A 73 0.60 11.38 -25.61
CA ASN A 73 1.27 12.22 -24.63
C ASN A 73 1.20 11.60 -23.22
N LEU A 74 1.88 12.25 -22.27
CA LEU A 74 2.01 11.79 -20.89
C LEU A 74 1.10 12.57 -19.93
N ASP A 75 0.14 13.33 -20.44
CA ASP A 75 -0.76 14.19 -19.66
C ASP A 75 -1.50 13.40 -18.59
N LEU A 76 -1.97 12.19 -18.92
CA LEU A 76 -2.64 11.31 -17.95
C LEU A 76 -1.73 10.94 -16.77
N LEU A 77 -0.44 10.74 -17.03
CA LEU A 77 0.54 10.41 -15.99
C LEU A 77 0.84 11.63 -15.12
N GLU A 78 0.94 12.80 -15.73
CA GLU A 78 1.12 14.09 -15.08
C GLU A 78 -0.08 14.41 -14.17
N ASP A 79 -1.29 14.42 -14.71
CA ASP A 79 -2.52 14.69 -13.96
C ASP A 79 -2.66 13.75 -12.76
N MET A 80 -2.36 12.46 -12.97
CA MET A 80 -2.47 11.46 -11.93
C MET A 80 -1.46 11.70 -10.79
N ALA A 81 -0.21 12.05 -11.11
CA ALA A 81 0.79 12.37 -10.10
C ALA A 81 0.44 13.65 -9.32
N LYS A 82 -0.17 14.64 -9.97
CA LYS A 82 -0.68 15.85 -9.32
C LYS A 82 -1.79 15.54 -8.32
N MET A 83 -2.76 14.72 -8.74
CA MET A 83 -3.88 14.33 -7.88
C MET A 83 -3.44 13.43 -6.73
N ASP A 84 -2.39 12.62 -6.92
CA ASP A 84 -1.92 11.68 -5.90
C ASP A 84 -1.15 12.37 -4.77
N THR A 85 -0.46 13.46 -5.07
CA THR A 85 0.28 14.28 -4.09
C THR A 85 -0.61 15.29 -3.35
N ALA A 86 -1.83 15.54 -3.84
CA ALA A 86 -2.75 16.47 -3.22
C ALA A 86 -3.28 15.93 -1.87
N PRO A 87 -3.30 16.74 -0.79
CA PRO A 87 -3.81 16.31 0.50
C PRO A 87 -5.30 15.97 0.42
N ASP A 88 -5.67 14.84 1.03
CA ASP A 88 -7.05 14.37 1.05
C ASP A 88 -7.82 14.98 2.23
N HIS A 89 -8.54 16.06 1.96
CA HIS A 89 -9.46 16.70 2.92
C HIS A 89 -10.92 16.31 2.69
N SER A 90 -11.17 15.12 2.12
CA SER A 90 -12.51 14.70 1.73
C SER A 90 -13.48 14.67 2.92
N ARG A 91 -14.52 15.50 2.83
CA ARG A 91 -15.69 15.44 3.72
C ARG A 91 -16.75 14.46 3.23
N GLN A 92 -16.68 14.10 1.96
CA GLN A 92 -17.57 13.12 1.32
C GLN A 92 -16.86 11.79 1.17
N TRP A 93 -17.58 10.74 1.51
CA TRP A 93 -17.14 9.36 1.41
C TRP A 93 -18.10 8.55 0.54
N TYR A 94 -17.60 7.45 0.04
CA TYR A 94 -18.30 6.56 -0.87
C TYR A 94 -18.14 5.13 -0.38
N GLY A 95 -19.16 4.32 -0.61
CA GLY A 95 -19.13 2.90 -0.31
C GLY A 95 -19.87 2.13 -1.38
N ILE A 96 -19.82 0.81 -1.28
CA ILE A 96 -20.56 -0.08 -2.18
C ILE A 96 -21.79 -0.57 -1.43
N VAL A 97 -22.93 -0.60 -2.11
CA VAL A 97 -24.21 -1.03 -1.56
C VAL A 97 -24.46 -2.48 -1.99
N ASN A 98 -24.84 -3.34 -1.04
CA ASN A 98 -25.20 -4.72 -1.33
C ASN A 98 -26.61 -4.83 -1.95
N ARG A 99 -27.04 -6.04 -2.32
CA ARG A 99 -28.38 -6.26 -2.91
C ARG A 99 -29.51 -5.89 -1.95
N GLU A 100 -29.24 -5.96 -0.66
CA GLU A 100 -30.14 -5.62 0.44
C GLU A 100 -30.19 -4.10 0.73
N GLY A 101 -29.51 -3.27 -0.06
CA GLY A 101 -29.53 -1.80 0.08
C GLY A 101 -28.66 -1.25 1.21
N SER A 102 -27.89 -2.10 1.89
CA SER A 102 -26.98 -1.73 2.97
C SER A 102 -25.55 -1.53 2.47
N PHE A 103 -24.85 -0.56 3.05
CA PHE A 103 -23.44 -0.36 2.74
C PHE A 103 -22.56 -1.49 3.28
N ILE A 104 -21.59 -1.84 2.45
CA ILE A 104 -20.48 -2.70 2.82
C ILE A 104 -19.63 -2.01 3.91
N ARG A 105 -19.63 -2.56 5.12
CA ARG A 105 -18.93 -2.00 6.29
C ARG A 105 -17.41 -2.15 6.16
N GLY A 106 -16.65 -1.10 6.48
CA GLY A 106 -15.18 -1.19 6.49
C GLY A 106 -14.52 -0.97 5.13
N PHE A 107 -15.29 -0.84 4.05
CA PHE A 107 -14.79 -0.44 2.74
C PHE A 107 -15.30 0.96 2.39
N TYR A 108 -14.44 1.96 2.61
CA TYR A 108 -14.78 3.36 2.39
C TYR A 108 -13.77 3.99 1.43
N VAL A 109 -14.28 4.75 0.47
CA VAL A 109 -13.47 5.46 -0.53
C VAL A 109 -13.68 6.96 -0.37
N SER A 110 -12.59 7.71 -0.29
CA SER A 110 -12.64 9.16 -0.19
C SER A 110 -13.00 9.82 -1.52
N ALA A 111 -13.54 11.03 -1.48
CA ALA A 111 -13.81 11.81 -2.70
C ALA A 111 -12.54 12.05 -3.55
N ALA A 112 -11.37 12.18 -2.93
CA ALA A 112 -10.11 12.24 -3.65
C ALA A 112 -9.83 10.95 -4.44
N SER A 113 -9.99 9.77 -3.82
CA SER A 113 -9.81 8.49 -4.52
C SER A 113 -10.88 8.25 -5.59
N MET A 114 -12.11 8.73 -5.38
CA MET A 114 -13.16 8.68 -6.41
C MET A 114 -12.82 9.51 -7.65
N ARG A 115 -12.22 10.70 -7.50
CA ARG A 115 -11.77 11.49 -8.66
C ARG A 115 -10.69 10.78 -9.47
N LYS A 116 -9.76 10.11 -8.78
CA LYS A 116 -8.72 9.28 -9.42
C LYS A 116 -9.35 8.10 -10.18
N LEU A 117 -10.33 7.42 -9.56
CA LEU A 117 -11.10 6.36 -10.24
C LEU A 117 -11.86 6.87 -11.45
N ASP A 118 -12.46 8.05 -11.37
CA ASP A 118 -13.25 8.62 -12.47
C ASP A 118 -12.38 8.89 -13.70
N GLN A 119 -11.17 9.42 -13.50
CA GLN A 119 -10.24 9.69 -14.59
C GLN A 119 -9.68 8.40 -15.22
N LEU A 120 -9.39 7.37 -14.42
CA LEU A 120 -8.74 6.15 -14.91
C LEU A 120 -9.76 5.09 -15.38
N LEU A 121 -10.81 4.86 -14.59
CA LEU A 121 -11.78 3.78 -14.72
C LEU A 121 -13.23 4.29 -14.54
N PRO A 122 -13.72 5.19 -15.42
CA PRO A 122 -15.00 5.89 -15.23
C PRO A 122 -16.21 4.95 -15.11
N TYR A 123 -16.18 3.76 -15.70
CA TYR A 123 -17.27 2.79 -15.53
C TYR A 123 -17.37 2.20 -14.13
N MET A 124 -16.25 2.16 -13.40
CA MET A 124 -16.21 1.60 -12.04
C MET A 124 -16.80 2.56 -11.01
N THR A 125 -16.81 3.87 -11.27
CA THR A 125 -17.34 4.87 -10.31
C THR A 125 -18.83 4.67 -10.04
N LYS A 126 -19.57 4.12 -11.01
CA LYS A 126 -21.00 3.78 -10.88
C LYS A 126 -21.30 2.72 -9.82
N LEU A 127 -20.30 1.95 -9.39
CA LEU A 127 -20.43 0.96 -8.32
C LEU A 127 -20.49 1.61 -6.93
N PHE A 128 -20.06 2.86 -6.82
CA PHE A 128 -19.90 3.56 -5.57
C PHE A 128 -21.08 4.49 -5.34
N THR A 129 -21.72 4.35 -4.18
CA THR A 129 -22.80 5.23 -3.74
C THR A 129 -22.26 6.23 -2.71
N PRO A 130 -22.63 7.52 -2.79
CA PRO A 130 -22.29 8.50 -1.78
C PRO A 130 -22.79 8.07 -0.41
N TRP A 131 -21.91 8.08 0.58
CA TRP A 131 -22.27 7.86 1.96
C TRP A 131 -23.10 9.04 2.48
N GLN A 132 -24.30 8.78 2.97
CA GLN A 132 -25.27 9.82 3.33
C GLN A 132 -25.14 10.34 4.77
N SER A 133 -24.50 9.57 5.67
CA SER A 133 -24.33 10.02 7.05
C SER A 133 -23.15 10.99 7.19
N ARG A 134 -23.38 12.12 7.87
CA ARG A 134 -22.38 13.17 8.08
C ARG A 134 -21.25 12.78 9.03
N SER A 135 -21.38 11.66 9.74
CA SER A 135 -20.41 11.19 10.72
C SER A 135 -19.99 9.76 10.41
N LEU A 136 -18.87 9.62 9.72
CA LEU A 136 -18.08 8.40 9.80
C LEU A 136 -17.30 8.40 11.13
N PRO A 137 -16.94 7.21 11.66
CA PRO A 137 -16.01 7.12 12.77
C PRO A 137 -14.74 7.93 12.46
N SER A 138 -14.19 8.62 13.46
CA SER A 138 -13.03 9.53 13.32
C SER A 138 -11.73 8.85 12.87
N SER A 139 -11.73 7.53 12.68
CA SER A 139 -10.58 6.69 12.32
C SER A 139 -10.70 6.00 10.95
N VAL A 140 -11.69 6.35 10.12
CA VAL A 140 -11.85 5.71 8.81
C VAL A 140 -10.74 6.13 7.84
N VAL A 141 -10.08 5.13 7.27
CA VAL A 141 -9.02 5.29 6.27
C VAL A 141 -9.58 4.91 4.90
N CYS A 142 -9.23 5.67 3.87
CA CYS A 142 -9.60 5.33 2.50
C CYS A 142 -8.99 4.00 2.08
N ALA A 143 -9.86 3.07 1.66
CA ALA A 143 -9.48 1.74 1.21
C ALA A 143 -8.57 1.80 -0.01
N LEU A 144 -8.75 2.74 -0.94
CA LEU A 144 -7.96 2.83 -2.18
C LEU A 144 -6.70 3.71 -2.07
N GLN A 145 -6.56 4.51 -1.01
CA GLN A 145 -5.39 5.37 -0.82
C GLN A 145 -4.23 4.60 -0.16
N ASN A 146 -4.55 3.64 0.71
CA ASN A 146 -3.58 2.84 1.45
C ASN A 146 -3.60 1.35 1.07
N ASP A 147 -4.31 1.01 0.00
CA ASP A 147 -4.22 -0.31 -0.57
C ASP A 147 -2.92 -0.44 -1.36
N ASN A 148 -2.25 -1.57 -1.21
CA ASN A 148 -1.01 -1.91 -1.92
C ASN A 148 -1.25 -2.15 -3.42
N GLY A 149 -2.44 -1.79 -3.93
CA GLY A 149 -2.89 -1.96 -5.30
C GLY A 149 -3.84 -3.14 -5.50
N LEU A 150 -4.20 -3.93 -4.48
CA LEU A 150 -5.02 -5.14 -4.64
C LEU A 150 -6.44 -4.84 -5.12
N TYR A 151 -7.14 -3.91 -4.46
CA TYR A 151 -8.46 -3.44 -4.90
C TYR A 151 -8.35 -2.73 -6.25
N LEU A 152 -7.29 -1.95 -6.47
CA LEU A 152 -7.09 -1.29 -7.77
C LEU A 152 -6.88 -2.30 -8.89
N ASP A 153 -6.05 -3.31 -8.69
CA ASP A 153 -5.76 -4.36 -9.68
C ASP A 153 -7.03 -5.16 -9.99
N GLU A 154 -7.84 -5.52 -8.99
CA GLU A 154 -9.12 -6.19 -9.23
C GLU A 154 -10.16 -5.27 -9.87
N LEU A 155 -10.19 -3.97 -9.56
CA LEU A 155 -11.02 -2.99 -10.26
C LEU A 155 -10.61 -2.84 -11.73
N VAL A 156 -9.31 -2.87 -12.02
CA VAL A 156 -8.76 -2.82 -13.40
C VAL A 156 -9.11 -4.08 -14.16
N ASN A 157 -8.97 -5.25 -13.52
CA ASN A 157 -9.39 -6.52 -14.08
C ASN A 157 -10.88 -6.49 -14.40
N ALA A 158 -11.71 -6.12 -13.43
CA ALA A 158 -13.15 -6.04 -13.60
C ALA A 158 -13.57 -5.03 -14.69
N HIS A 159 -12.90 -3.89 -14.78
CA HIS A 159 -13.09 -2.93 -15.86
C HIS A 159 -12.71 -3.50 -17.23
N THR A 160 -11.66 -4.31 -17.29
CA THR A 160 -11.16 -4.89 -18.55
C THR A 160 -11.98 -6.08 -19.01
N THR A 161 -12.40 -6.95 -18.10
CA THR A 161 -13.16 -8.17 -18.40
C THR A 161 -14.67 -7.96 -18.38
N LEU A 162 -15.13 -6.80 -17.89
CA LEU A 162 -16.53 -6.53 -17.56
C LEU A 162 -17.12 -7.54 -16.58
N ASP A 163 -16.26 -8.18 -15.77
CA ASP A 163 -16.64 -9.20 -14.79
C ASP A 163 -16.27 -8.75 -13.37
N MET A 164 -17.31 -8.57 -12.54
CA MET A 164 -17.18 -8.13 -11.15
C MET A 164 -16.97 -9.30 -10.16
N THR A 165 -16.95 -10.54 -10.61
CA THR A 165 -16.95 -11.73 -9.74
C THR A 165 -15.75 -11.76 -8.81
N ARG A 166 -14.54 -11.52 -9.34
CA ARG A 166 -13.30 -11.51 -8.56
C ARG A 166 -13.25 -10.36 -7.56
N PHE A 167 -13.61 -9.15 -7.99
CA PHE A 167 -13.69 -7.99 -7.11
C PHE A 167 -14.73 -8.18 -5.99
N SER A 168 -15.89 -8.75 -6.31
CA SER A 168 -16.93 -9.06 -5.32
C SER A 168 -16.48 -10.14 -4.34
N ALA A 169 -15.73 -11.15 -4.80
CA ALA A 169 -15.14 -12.17 -3.94
C ALA A 169 -14.09 -11.56 -3.00
N LEU A 170 -13.21 -10.69 -3.51
CA LEU A 170 -12.23 -9.97 -2.71
C LEU A 170 -12.91 -9.11 -1.64
N LEU A 171 -13.93 -8.33 -2.02
CA LEU A 171 -14.70 -7.54 -1.05
C LEU A 171 -15.34 -8.43 0.01
N LYS A 172 -16.08 -9.48 -0.38
CA LYS A 172 -16.69 -10.41 0.58
C LYS A 172 -15.67 -11.04 1.52
N LYS A 173 -14.49 -11.36 1.01
CA LYS A 173 -13.38 -11.94 1.79
C LYS A 173 -12.85 -10.93 2.80
N CYS A 174 -12.54 -9.71 2.38
CA CYS A 174 -12.05 -8.65 3.27
C CYS A 174 -13.10 -8.18 4.31
N LEU A 175 -14.40 -8.35 4.03
CA LEU A 175 -15.48 -8.00 4.96
C LEU A 175 -15.72 -9.00 6.08
N ARG A 176 -15.37 -10.27 5.84
CA ARG A 176 -15.50 -11.33 6.85
C ARG A 176 -14.33 -11.33 7.83
N VAL A 177 -13.26 -10.65 7.46
CA VAL A 177 -11.95 -10.72 8.09
C VAL A 177 -11.68 -9.41 8.82
N ARG A 178 -11.02 -9.47 9.98
CA ARG A 178 -10.68 -8.25 10.71
C ARG A 178 -9.70 -7.39 9.89
N PRO A 179 -9.94 -6.07 9.76
CA PRO A 179 -9.04 -5.21 9.01
C PRO A 179 -7.65 -5.19 9.66
N CYS A 180 -6.63 -5.06 8.83
CA CYS A 180 -5.25 -5.05 9.23
C CYS A 180 -4.96 -3.85 10.14
N SER A 181 -4.49 -4.15 11.35
CA SER A 181 -4.04 -3.16 12.33
C SER A 181 -2.68 -2.54 11.99
N ARG A 182 -2.04 -2.94 10.89
CA ARG A 182 -0.77 -2.40 10.39
C ARG A 182 0.34 -2.46 11.45
N ASP A 183 0.99 -1.34 11.73
CA ASP A 183 2.03 -1.12 12.74
C ASP A 183 1.48 -0.89 14.16
N VAL A 184 0.15 -0.91 14.34
CA VAL A 184 -0.43 -0.84 15.68
C VAL A 184 -0.16 -2.13 16.43
N VAL A 185 0.47 -1.99 17.60
CA VAL A 185 0.80 -3.09 18.50
C VAL A 185 -0.42 -3.53 19.28
N ILE A 186 -0.70 -4.84 19.26
CA ILE A 186 -1.78 -5.48 19.98
C ILE A 186 -1.19 -6.54 20.91
N THR A 187 -1.41 -6.38 22.22
CA THR A 187 -0.89 -7.27 23.27
C THR A 187 -1.53 -8.65 23.24
N ASP A 188 -2.85 -8.72 23.18
CA ASP A 188 -3.62 -9.97 23.21
C ASP A 188 -4.21 -10.30 21.83
N GLY A 189 -3.45 -10.00 20.78
CA GLY A 189 -3.86 -10.26 19.40
C GLY A 189 -3.75 -11.73 19.05
N LEU A 190 -4.65 -12.20 18.19
CA LEU A 190 -4.52 -13.48 17.51
C LEU A 190 -3.80 -13.26 16.18
N TRP A 191 -2.85 -14.12 15.86
CA TRP A 191 -1.96 -13.95 14.72
C TRP A 191 -1.78 -15.25 13.94
N HIS A 192 -1.55 -15.09 12.65
CA HIS A 192 -0.85 -16.09 11.87
C HIS A 192 0.66 -15.88 12.00
N TYR A 193 1.42 -16.95 12.10
CA TYR A 193 2.87 -16.96 12.24
C TYR A 193 3.43 -18.30 11.73
N VAL A 194 4.75 -18.33 11.51
CA VAL A 194 5.47 -19.58 11.22
C VAL A 194 6.07 -20.09 12.53
N PRO A 195 5.75 -21.31 12.99
CA PRO A 195 6.39 -21.89 14.17
C PRO A 195 7.92 -21.92 14.02
N GLY A 196 8.64 -21.45 15.04
CA GLY A 196 10.10 -21.35 15.02
C GLY A 196 10.66 -20.05 14.41
N VAL A 197 9.82 -19.23 13.76
CA VAL A 197 10.22 -17.92 13.22
C VAL A 197 9.71 -16.84 14.15
N SER A 198 10.62 -16.24 14.93
CA SER A 198 10.27 -15.15 15.82
C SER A 198 10.05 -13.85 15.06
N GLY A 199 9.08 -13.05 15.53
CA GLY A 199 8.88 -11.70 15.03
C GLY A 199 8.13 -11.56 13.71
N LEU A 200 7.73 -12.66 13.05
CA LEU A 200 6.90 -12.63 11.83
C LEU A 200 5.43 -12.95 12.14
N THR A 201 4.68 -11.92 12.51
CA THR A 201 3.25 -12.00 12.82
C THR A 201 2.40 -11.39 11.71
N VAL A 202 1.31 -12.06 11.35
CA VAL A 202 0.46 -11.67 10.21
C VAL A 202 -1.00 -11.67 10.65
N CYS A 203 -1.72 -10.59 10.38
CA CYS A 203 -3.14 -10.50 10.70
C CYS A 203 -3.97 -11.37 9.73
N GLU A 204 -5.22 -11.61 10.09
CA GLU A 204 -6.18 -12.37 9.28
C GLU A 204 -6.30 -11.80 7.86
N GLU A 205 -6.43 -10.48 7.69
CA GLU A 205 -6.54 -9.86 6.35
C GLU A 205 -5.31 -10.11 5.49
N CYS A 206 -4.11 -9.94 6.05
CA CYS A 206 -2.87 -10.15 5.29
C CYS A 206 -2.63 -11.63 5.00
N TYR A 207 -3.02 -12.54 5.90
CA TYR A 207 -2.96 -13.97 5.62
C TYR A 207 -3.82 -14.32 4.41
N GLU A 208 -5.08 -13.91 4.46
CA GLU A 208 -6.10 -14.22 3.46
C GLU A 208 -5.82 -13.58 2.08
N THR A 209 -5.26 -12.38 2.06
CA THR A 209 -4.97 -11.63 0.82
C THR A 209 -3.59 -11.90 0.24
N VAL A 210 -2.60 -12.26 1.07
CA VAL A 210 -1.19 -12.40 0.64
C VAL A 210 -0.71 -13.84 0.75
N ILE A 211 -0.98 -14.54 1.84
CA ILE A 211 -0.38 -15.87 2.11
C ILE A 211 -1.22 -16.98 1.50
N GLU A 212 -2.52 -16.99 1.76
CA GLU A 212 -3.45 -18.03 1.29
C GLU A 212 -3.35 -18.28 -0.22
N PRO A 213 -3.31 -17.25 -1.11
CA PRO A 213 -3.21 -17.48 -2.55
C PRO A 213 -1.90 -18.18 -2.99
N TRP A 214 -0.84 -18.11 -2.18
CA TRP A 214 0.42 -18.82 -2.41
C TRP A 214 0.40 -20.23 -1.81
N ALA A 215 -0.26 -20.41 -0.66
CA ALA A 215 -0.45 -21.71 -0.05
C ALA A 215 -1.31 -22.64 -0.94
N GLU A 216 -2.38 -22.10 -1.53
CA GLU A 216 -3.23 -22.78 -2.52
C GLU A 216 -2.44 -23.20 -3.76
N ARG A 217 -1.52 -22.34 -4.23
CA ARG A 217 -0.62 -22.63 -5.36
C ARG A 217 0.53 -23.58 -5.04
N GLY A 218 0.69 -23.97 -3.78
CA GLY A 218 1.70 -24.96 -3.39
C GLY A 218 3.04 -24.42 -2.89
N SER A 219 3.15 -23.12 -2.61
CA SER A 219 4.36 -22.57 -2.00
C SER A 219 4.59 -23.16 -0.60
N GLU A 220 5.76 -23.76 -0.37
CA GLU A 220 6.08 -24.34 0.95
C GLU A 220 6.25 -23.24 2.00
N VAL A 221 6.84 -22.09 1.62
CA VAL A 221 6.97 -20.92 2.49
C VAL A 221 5.60 -20.47 3.00
N ALA A 222 4.60 -20.39 2.13
CA ALA A 222 3.24 -19.98 2.52
C ALA A 222 2.54 -21.04 3.38
N ARG A 223 2.73 -22.33 3.09
CA ARG A 223 2.13 -23.44 3.84
C ARG A 223 2.70 -23.62 5.25
N ARG A 224 3.88 -23.07 5.55
CA ARG A 224 4.49 -23.10 6.89
C ARG A 224 3.76 -22.23 7.92
N PHE A 225 2.96 -21.26 7.47
CA PHE A 225 2.15 -20.46 8.39
C PHE A 225 1.04 -21.32 8.99
N ASN A 226 0.75 -21.12 10.28
CA ASN A 226 -0.43 -21.70 10.88
C ASN A 226 -1.70 -21.18 10.19
N ARG A 227 -2.63 -22.09 9.89
CA ARG A 227 -3.86 -21.77 9.15
C ARG A 227 -4.92 -21.11 10.01
N THR A 228 -4.85 -21.31 11.32
CA THR A 228 -5.78 -20.73 12.29
C THR A 228 -5.09 -19.65 13.09
N LEU A 229 -5.84 -18.58 13.36
CA LEU A 229 -5.40 -17.52 14.26
C LEU A 229 -5.09 -18.09 15.65
N GLN A 230 -3.90 -17.80 16.16
CA GLN A 230 -3.46 -18.27 17.48
C GLN A 230 -2.87 -17.12 18.30
N PRO A 231 -3.05 -17.15 19.64
CA PRO A 231 -2.42 -16.18 20.52
C PRO A 231 -0.90 -16.40 20.59
N LEU A 232 -0.15 -15.31 20.74
CA LEU A 232 1.30 -15.35 20.96
C LEU A 232 1.63 -14.90 22.38
N TYR A 233 1.82 -15.88 23.26
CA TYR A 233 2.14 -15.64 24.66
C TYR A 233 3.59 -15.16 24.85
N GLY A 234 3.82 -14.35 25.88
CA GLY A 234 5.16 -13.90 26.27
C GLY A 234 5.75 -12.76 25.43
N THR A 235 4.92 -12.05 24.67
CA THR A 235 5.35 -10.89 23.87
C THR A 235 4.74 -9.60 24.39
N TYR A 236 5.43 -8.46 24.27
CA TYR A 236 4.93 -7.13 24.65
C TYR A 236 3.89 -6.56 23.64
N GLY A 237 3.20 -7.46 22.95
CA GLY A 237 2.32 -7.19 21.81
C GLY A 237 3.01 -7.22 20.46
N ASN A 238 2.23 -7.53 19.42
CA ASN A 238 2.68 -7.69 18.05
C ASN A 238 1.88 -6.81 17.10
N SER A 239 2.42 -6.56 15.92
CA SER A 239 1.76 -5.83 14.83
C SER A 239 1.78 -6.70 13.56
N CYS A 240 1.07 -6.30 12.50
CA CYS A 240 1.11 -7.06 11.26
C CYS A 240 2.41 -6.77 10.50
N GLN A 241 3.26 -7.77 10.32
CA GLN A 241 4.55 -7.63 9.65
C GLN A 241 4.45 -7.64 8.11
N LEU A 242 3.30 -8.04 7.55
CA LEU A 242 3.04 -8.02 6.10
C LEU A 242 2.13 -6.86 5.67
N TYR A 243 1.93 -5.82 6.49
CA TYR A 243 1.10 -4.68 6.04
C TYR A 243 1.82 -3.86 4.96
N SER A 244 3.14 -3.69 5.09
CA SER A 244 3.92 -2.83 4.21
C SER A 244 4.20 -3.50 2.88
N ARG A 245 4.36 -2.66 1.85
CA ARG A 245 4.67 -3.14 0.51
C ARG A 245 6.03 -3.82 0.44
N ARG A 246 7.06 -3.25 1.06
CA ARG A 246 8.40 -3.84 1.12
C ARG A 246 8.36 -5.27 1.66
N MET A 247 7.64 -5.52 2.77
CA MET A 247 7.56 -6.87 3.33
C MET A 247 6.74 -7.83 2.47
N ARG A 248 5.71 -7.35 1.78
CA ARG A 248 4.97 -8.16 0.80
C ARG A 248 5.83 -8.52 -0.40
N ASP A 249 6.65 -7.60 -0.92
CA ASP A 249 7.59 -7.87 -2.01
C ASP A 249 8.65 -8.90 -1.58
N ILE A 250 9.12 -8.83 -0.33
CA ILE A 250 10.01 -9.83 0.26
C ILE A 250 9.32 -11.19 0.37
N PHE A 251 8.08 -11.23 0.88
CA PHE A 251 7.28 -12.45 0.93
C PHE A 251 7.07 -13.04 -0.47
N TRP A 252 6.70 -12.22 -1.45
CA TRP A 252 6.47 -12.64 -2.82
C TRP A 252 7.70 -13.35 -3.39
N ARG A 253 8.87 -12.70 -3.28
CA ARG A 253 10.15 -13.27 -3.72
C ARG A 253 10.49 -14.56 -2.96
N ALA A 254 10.26 -14.60 -1.66
CA ALA A 254 10.49 -15.78 -0.83
C ALA A 254 9.55 -16.93 -1.23
N ALA A 255 8.28 -16.66 -1.47
CA ALA A 255 7.27 -17.64 -1.84
C ALA A 255 7.50 -18.21 -3.26
N GLU A 256 7.93 -17.37 -4.21
CA GLU A 256 8.27 -17.75 -5.59
C GLU A 256 9.56 -18.57 -5.67
N SER A 257 10.61 -18.17 -4.95
CA SER A 257 11.90 -18.89 -4.91
C SER A 257 11.99 -20.00 -3.86
N ASN A 258 10.88 -20.27 -3.17
CA ASN A 258 10.78 -21.17 -2.03
C ASN A 258 11.85 -20.95 -0.94
N ASN A 259 12.24 -19.68 -0.74
CA ASN A 259 13.31 -19.26 0.15
C ASN A 259 12.76 -18.76 1.49
N GLY A 260 12.48 -19.68 2.41
CA GLY A 260 11.99 -19.36 3.75
C GLY A 260 12.99 -18.51 4.57
N THR A 261 14.29 -18.76 4.41
CA THR A 261 15.34 -18.07 5.20
C THR A 261 15.41 -16.58 4.88
N LEU A 262 15.10 -16.18 3.65
CA LEU A 262 14.96 -14.77 3.27
C LEU A 262 13.86 -14.08 4.08
N LEU A 263 12.69 -14.72 4.17
CA LEU A 263 11.53 -14.18 4.87
C LEU A 263 11.78 -14.11 6.37
N GLU A 264 12.39 -15.14 6.95
CA GLU A 264 12.79 -15.19 8.35
C GLU A 264 13.74 -14.06 8.72
N ARG A 265 14.85 -13.93 7.98
CA ARG A 265 15.86 -12.89 8.21
C ARG A 265 15.24 -11.49 8.10
N LYS A 266 14.46 -11.24 7.05
CA LYS A 266 13.86 -9.92 6.82
C LYS A 266 12.72 -9.60 7.78
N GLY A 267 11.96 -10.60 8.22
CA GLY A 267 10.98 -10.46 9.29
C GLY A 267 11.64 -10.07 10.61
N ALA A 268 12.75 -10.72 10.97
CA ALA A 268 13.53 -10.41 12.16
C ALA A 268 14.10 -8.98 12.12
N GLU A 269 14.75 -8.58 11.01
CA GLU A 269 15.27 -7.22 10.83
C GLU A 269 14.17 -6.16 11.01
N ARG A 270 12.97 -6.40 10.44
CA ARG A 270 11.83 -5.49 10.60
C ARG A 270 11.40 -5.37 12.06
N ARG A 271 11.23 -6.51 12.73
CA ARG A 271 10.76 -6.56 14.10
C ARG A 271 11.73 -5.87 15.06
N GLU A 272 13.03 -6.01 14.82
CA GLU A 272 14.07 -5.30 15.55
C GLU A 272 13.92 -3.78 15.36
N MET A 273 13.77 -3.32 14.12
CA MET A 273 13.59 -1.89 13.82
C MET A 273 12.32 -1.33 14.46
N GLU A 274 11.20 -2.03 14.36
CA GLU A 274 9.94 -1.67 15.01
C GLU A 274 10.10 -1.54 16.52
N THR A 275 10.73 -2.53 17.15
CA THR A 275 10.95 -2.56 18.61
C THR A 275 11.84 -1.40 19.06
N ARG A 276 12.90 -1.11 18.30
CA ARG A 276 13.81 0.02 18.54
C ARG A 276 13.08 1.36 18.46
N LEU A 277 12.29 1.58 17.42
CA LEU A 277 11.55 2.84 17.24
C LEU A 277 10.45 3.00 18.30
N GLN A 278 9.78 1.92 18.69
CA GLN A 278 8.78 1.97 19.76
C GLN A 278 9.40 2.22 21.15
N ALA A 279 10.59 1.68 21.42
CA ALA A 279 11.33 2.01 22.63
C ALA A 279 11.64 3.51 22.67
N ARG A 280 12.14 4.06 21.55
CA ARG A 280 12.44 5.49 21.42
C ARG A 280 11.20 6.37 21.51
N LEU A 281 10.08 5.94 20.95
CA LEU A 281 8.79 6.62 21.09
C LEU A 281 8.37 6.73 22.56
N ARG A 282 8.44 5.62 23.30
CA ARG A 282 8.11 5.58 24.73
C ARG A 282 9.07 6.41 25.59
N GLU A 283 10.33 6.49 25.21
CA GLU A 283 11.29 7.37 25.88
C GLU A 283 10.98 8.84 25.57
N ALA A 284 10.70 9.17 24.31
CA ALA A 284 10.40 10.52 23.88
C ALA A 284 9.16 11.09 24.59
N GLN A 285 8.09 10.28 24.68
CA GLN A 285 6.86 10.63 25.39
C GLN A 285 7.05 10.84 26.90
N ARG A 286 8.03 10.15 27.51
CA ARG A 286 8.36 10.32 28.93
C ARG A 286 9.25 11.55 29.19
N ARG A 287 10.14 11.86 28.26
CA ARG A 287 11.22 12.85 28.46
C ARG A 287 10.87 14.24 27.94
N TRP A 288 10.03 14.34 26.91
CA TRP A 288 9.78 15.59 26.20
C TRP A 288 8.29 15.90 26.11
N THR A 289 7.98 17.20 26.04
CA THR A 289 6.63 17.73 25.80
C THR A 289 6.70 18.86 24.76
N GLY A 290 5.55 19.28 24.23
CA GLY A 290 5.45 20.38 23.27
C GLY A 290 6.24 20.14 21.97
N ASP A 291 6.93 21.17 21.48
CA ASP A 291 7.60 21.14 20.17
C ASP A 291 8.81 20.22 20.09
N LYS A 292 9.41 19.86 21.24
CA LYS A 292 10.49 18.86 21.25
C LYS A 292 9.92 17.45 21.03
N LEU A 293 8.79 17.13 21.67
CA LEU A 293 8.09 15.86 21.43
C LEU A 293 7.62 15.78 19.97
N ARG A 294 7.03 16.86 19.43
CA ARG A 294 6.55 16.90 18.03
C ARG A 294 7.66 16.55 17.03
N ARG A 295 8.83 17.20 17.15
CA ARG A 295 9.99 16.95 16.28
C ARG A 295 10.50 15.51 16.39
N GLU A 296 10.52 14.95 17.59
CA GLU A 296 10.95 13.57 17.80
C GLU A 296 9.96 12.57 17.19
N LEU A 297 8.65 12.83 17.30
CA LEU A 297 7.61 12.03 16.64
C LEU A 297 7.71 12.08 15.11
N GLU A 298 7.96 13.26 14.54
CA GLU A 298 8.19 13.44 13.11
C GLU A 298 9.43 12.68 12.64
N TRP A 299 10.53 12.74 13.42
CA TRP A 299 11.75 12.00 13.12
C TRP A 299 11.51 10.48 13.15
N ILE A 300 10.84 9.96 14.19
CA ILE A 300 10.52 8.52 14.32
C ILE A 300 9.64 8.06 13.16
N SER A 301 8.59 8.82 12.84
CA SER A 301 7.68 8.52 11.72
C SER A 301 8.42 8.54 10.38
N GLY A 302 9.29 9.52 10.16
CA GLY A 302 10.12 9.61 8.97
C GLY A 302 11.13 8.48 8.83
N GLU A 303 11.76 8.07 9.94
CA GLU A 303 12.69 6.94 9.97
C GLU A 303 11.99 5.62 9.65
N TRP A 304 10.81 5.39 10.22
CA TRP A 304 10.00 4.21 9.91
C TRP A 304 9.61 4.18 8.43
N ARG A 305 9.18 5.32 7.88
CA ARG A 305 8.77 5.44 6.46
C ARG A 305 9.93 5.25 5.48
N ARG A 306 11.16 5.63 5.85
CA ARG A 306 12.36 5.32 5.04
C ARG A 306 12.73 3.84 5.09
N TRP A 307 12.33 3.14 6.15
CA TRP A 307 12.63 1.73 6.27
C TRP A 307 11.61 0.87 5.52
N GLU A 308 10.32 1.22 5.56
CA GLU A 308 9.20 0.49 4.93
C GLU A 308 8.94 0.85 3.45
#